data_AF-A0A8C9YWK4-F1
#
_entry.id   AF-A0A8C9YWK4-F1
#
_cell.length_a   1.000
_cell.length_b   1.000
_cell.length_c   1.000
_cell.angle_alpha   90.00
_cell.angle_beta   90.00
_cell.angle_gamma   90.00
#
_symmetry.space_group_name_H-M   'P 1'
#
loop_
_entity.id
_entity.type
_entity.pdbx_description
1 polymer ?
#
loop_
_entity_poly.entity_id
_entity_poly.type
_entity_poly.pdbx_seq_one_letter_code
_entity_poly.pdbx_strand_id
1 'polypeptide(L)'
;GAATVAAGPSTGKKSCLIDSFSHSLMMLLCTGGTVIEELEKVSGEKSLLEKELSDLKKKYKDRETELQTLKLYLFLCLFPVQTTLGDRESEISCLKDTIHSGEMERRQLHNTIQELKGNIRVFCRVRPLVDGGLSEHIQLPVGNKRIRLVRREKSHTGGPDTQKNFTFNFDRVFGPQASQHEVFEEISPLVQSALDGYNVCVFAYGQTGSGKTFTMEGSGEDGELSGIIPKAQENIFNKAEKLGEQGWEFTFTASFMEVYNETLRDLLFTGKKRPNHLIKRQADKVTITNLKYVKVSNKDQVLGLIKTANQNRATAETSRNERSSRSHFVFQMEIQGVNVGRGIQHNCEYNLANYVKIQNVSLSQLATVINALAKKVCKQQHLADKHNAELERAAPLTL
;
A
#
# COMPACT_ATOMS: atom_id res chain seq x y z
N GLY A 1 134.91 -27.40 50.35
CA GLY A 1 135.83 -26.87 51.38
C GLY A 1 135.03 -26.28 52.51
N ALA A 2 135.62 -26.14 53.69
CA ALA A 2 135.10 -25.31 54.79
C ALA A 2 135.20 -23.80 54.42
N ALA A 3 134.66 -22.79 55.12
CA ALA A 3 133.84 -22.67 56.34
C ALA A 3 132.82 -21.51 56.11
N THR A 4 132.12 -20.82 57.03
CA THR A 4 132.12 -20.72 58.52
C THR A 4 130.71 -20.27 58.99
N VAL A 5 130.49 -20.12 60.31
CA VAL A 5 129.27 -19.54 60.93
C VAL A 5 129.41 -18.03 61.18
N ALA A 6 128.31 -17.27 61.06
CA ALA A 6 128.08 -16.04 61.82
C ALA A 6 126.56 -15.87 62.07
N ALA A 7 126.18 -15.40 63.26
CA ALA A 7 124.80 -15.30 63.71
C ALA A 7 124.45 -13.87 64.16
N GLY A 8 123.18 -13.46 64.04
CA GLY A 8 122.68 -12.19 64.61
C GLY A 8 121.39 -11.71 63.92
N PRO A 9 120.45 -11.05 64.62
CA PRO A 9 119.02 -11.28 64.32
C PRO A 9 118.20 -10.02 63.97
N SER A 10 117.06 -10.22 63.32
CA SER A 10 115.91 -9.29 63.44
C SER A 10 114.58 -10.00 63.17
N THR A 11 113.92 -10.45 64.23
CA THR A 11 112.52 -10.89 64.26
C THR A 11 111.60 -9.67 64.31
N GLY A 12 110.68 -9.50 63.34
CA GLY A 12 109.76 -8.35 63.38
C GLY A 12 108.73 -8.18 62.25
N LYS A 13 108.81 -8.94 61.14
CA LYS A 13 107.88 -8.76 59.98
C LYS A 13 107.00 -9.96 59.62
N LYS A 14 107.09 -11.09 60.34
CA LYS A 14 106.27 -12.30 60.05
C LYS A 14 104.94 -12.35 60.82
N SER A 15 104.84 -11.60 61.92
CA SER A 15 103.61 -11.28 62.69
C SER A 15 102.40 -10.91 61.82
N CYS A 16 102.41 -9.67 61.34
CA CYS A 16 101.24 -8.98 60.79
C CYS A 16 100.68 -9.60 59.49
N LEU A 17 101.52 -10.29 58.71
CA LEU A 17 101.10 -10.93 57.45
C LEU A 17 100.20 -12.16 57.68
N ILE A 18 100.46 -12.95 58.73
CA ILE A 18 99.69 -14.17 59.00
C ILE A 18 98.31 -13.82 59.54
N ASP A 19 98.22 -12.84 60.44
CA ASP A 19 96.93 -12.36 60.95
C ASP A 19 96.10 -11.67 59.86
N SER A 20 96.71 -10.87 58.97
CA SER A 20 95.98 -10.26 57.84
C SER A 20 95.47 -11.30 56.84
N PHE A 21 96.26 -12.35 56.56
CA PHE A 21 95.81 -13.46 55.71
C PHE A 21 94.71 -14.29 56.38
N SER A 22 94.82 -14.55 57.69
CA SER A 22 93.78 -15.25 58.46
C SER A 22 92.46 -14.48 58.45
N HIS A 23 92.50 -13.17 58.75
CA HIS A 23 91.30 -12.33 58.75
C HIS A 23 90.71 -12.16 57.34
N SER A 24 91.55 -12.01 56.30
CA SER A 24 91.09 -11.95 54.92
C SER A 24 90.51 -13.27 54.41
N LEU A 25 91.04 -14.41 54.85
CA LEU A 25 90.52 -15.75 54.52
C LEU A 25 89.21 -16.02 55.26
N MET A 26 89.11 -15.63 56.53
CA MET A 26 87.89 -15.79 57.33
C MET A 26 86.77 -14.89 56.82
N MET A 27 87.08 -13.64 56.43
CA MET A 27 86.17 -12.77 55.69
C MET A 27 85.76 -13.38 54.35
N LEU A 28 86.69 -13.91 53.54
CA LEU A 28 86.35 -14.58 52.27
C LEU A 28 85.43 -15.80 52.48
N LEU A 29 85.65 -16.58 53.54
CA LEU A 29 84.84 -17.75 53.88
C LEU A 29 83.45 -17.35 54.41
N CYS A 30 83.34 -16.28 55.20
CA CYS A 30 82.05 -15.73 55.62
C CYS A 30 81.27 -15.11 54.46
N THR A 31 81.92 -14.33 53.58
CA THR A 31 81.28 -13.82 52.34
C THR A 31 80.97 -14.92 51.34
N GLY A 32 81.79 -15.98 51.30
CA GLY A 32 81.53 -17.16 50.49
C GLY A 32 80.32 -17.93 50.98
N GLY A 33 80.20 -18.11 52.30
CA GLY A 33 79.04 -18.74 52.94
C GLY A 33 77.75 -17.98 52.67
N THR A 34 77.72 -16.66 52.85
CA THR A 34 76.52 -15.86 52.56
C THR A 34 76.17 -15.83 51.07
N VAL A 35 77.16 -15.79 50.17
CA VAL A 35 76.91 -15.91 48.72
C VAL A 35 76.38 -17.30 48.36
N ILE A 36 76.82 -18.37 49.03
CA ILE A 36 76.28 -19.73 48.83
C ILE A 36 74.84 -19.82 49.34
N GLU A 37 74.52 -19.27 50.52
CA GLU A 37 73.14 -19.21 51.03
C GLU A 37 72.20 -18.41 50.11
N GLU A 38 72.65 -17.27 49.57
CA GLU A 38 71.88 -16.52 48.57
C GLU A 38 71.73 -17.29 47.26
N LEU A 39 72.77 -18.02 46.81
CA LEU A 39 72.72 -18.85 45.61
C LEU A 39 71.74 -20.03 45.76
N GLU A 40 71.73 -20.69 46.93
CA GLU A 40 70.75 -21.75 47.25
C GLU A 40 69.33 -21.19 47.31
N LYS A 41 69.14 -20.00 47.88
CA LYS A 41 67.84 -19.32 47.94
C LYS A 41 67.32 -18.94 46.55
N VAL A 42 68.16 -18.35 45.69
CA VAL A 42 67.84 -18.02 44.29
C VAL A 42 67.60 -19.29 43.47
N SER A 43 68.33 -20.37 43.73
CA SER A 43 68.09 -21.69 43.13
C SER A 43 66.71 -22.26 43.53
N GLY A 44 66.35 -22.13 44.82
CA GLY A 44 65.03 -22.48 45.33
C GLY A 44 63.91 -21.67 44.66
N GLU A 45 64.01 -20.34 44.64
CA GLU A 45 63.06 -19.44 43.97
C GLU A 45 62.93 -19.76 42.47
N LYS A 46 64.04 -20.02 41.77
CA LYS A 46 64.03 -20.46 40.37
C LYS A 46 63.28 -21.77 40.18
N SER A 47 63.52 -22.78 41.03
CA SER A 47 62.82 -24.06 40.95
C SER A 47 61.30 -23.93 41.18
N LEU A 48 60.90 -22.97 42.00
CA LEU A 48 59.50 -22.67 42.31
C LEU A 48 58.82 -21.95 41.15
N LEU A 49 59.49 -20.96 40.55
CA LEU A 49 59.07 -20.27 39.32
C LEU A 49 58.98 -21.23 38.12
N GLU A 50 59.93 -22.14 37.94
CA GLU A 50 59.89 -23.16 36.87
C GLU A 50 58.65 -24.07 37.03
N LYS A 51 58.29 -24.40 38.27
CA LYS A 51 57.08 -25.18 38.59
C LYS A 51 55.81 -24.39 38.28
N GLU A 52 55.70 -23.14 38.74
CA GLU A 52 54.57 -22.25 38.42
C GLU A 52 54.40 -22.05 36.91
N LEU A 53 55.50 -21.86 36.18
CA LEU A 53 55.50 -21.71 34.72
C LEU A 53 55.04 -23.00 34.02
N SER A 54 55.37 -24.18 34.57
CA SER A 54 54.86 -25.46 34.09
C SER A 54 53.34 -25.62 34.31
N ASP A 55 52.84 -25.23 35.49
CA ASP A 55 51.41 -25.26 35.83
C ASP A 55 50.61 -24.24 35.00
N LEU A 56 51.17 -23.06 34.75
CA LEU A 56 50.54 -22.02 33.93
C LEU A 56 50.48 -22.42 32.46
N LYS A 57 51.54 -23.06 31.92
CA LYS A 57 51.53 -23.68 30.59
C LYS A 57 50.46 -24.77 30.45
N LYS A 58 50.27 -25.59 31.48
CA LYS A 58 49.22 -26.62 31.50
C LYS A 58 47.82 -25.97 31.45
N LYS A 59 47.54 -25.02 32.36
CA LYS A 59 46.28 -24.24 32.37
C LYS A 59 46.01 -23.51 31.05
N TYR A 60 47.03 -22.98 30.39
CA TYR A 60 46.91 -22.37 29.07
C TYR A 60 46.45 -23.39 28.02
N LYS A 61 47.10 -24.57 27.99
CA LYS A 61 46.77 -25.64 27.05
C LYS A 61 45.38 -26.22 27.28
N ASP A 62 44.97 -26.35 28.54
CA ASP A 62 43.61 -26.77 28.91
C ASP A 62 42.56 -25.74 28.43
N ARG A 63 42.79 -24.44 28.65
CA ARG A 63 41.93 -23.38 28.09
C ARG A 63 41.92 -23.34 26.57
N GLU A 64 43.04 -23.66 25.91
CA GLU A 64 43.12 -23.71 24.45
C GLU A 64 42.24 -24.82 23.88
N THR A 65 42.19 -26.00 24.54
CA THR A 65 41.27 -27.08 24.14
C THR A 65 39.81 -26.77 24.46
N GLU A 66 39.51 -26.13 25.60
CA GLU A 66 38.17 -25.59 25.89
C GLU A 66 37.69 -24.59 24.83
N LEU A 67 38.57 -23.70 24.36
CA LEU A 67 38.24 -22.69 23.34
C LEU A 67 38.04 -23.35 21.95
N GLN A 68 38.79 -24.40 21.63
CA GLN A 68 38.58 -25.20 20.43
C GLN A 68 37.25 -25.96 20.45
N THR A 69 36.88 -26.59 21.57
CA THR A 69 35.58 -27.28 21.68
C THR A 69 34.41 -26.28 21.64
N LEU A 70 34.51 -25.14 22.33
CA LEU A 70 33.51 -24.06 22.26
C LEU A 70 33.31 -23.52 20.84
N LYS A 71 34.39 -23.34 20.06
CA LYS A 71 34.31 -22.97 18.63
C LYS A 71 33.58 -24.03 17.79
N LEU A 72 33.84 -25.31 18.04
CA LEU A 72 33.18 -26.41 17.33
C LEU A 72 31.69 -26.47 17.66
N TYR A 73 31.32 -26.35 18.94
CA TYR A 73 29.94 -26.24 19.39
C TYR A 73 29.23 -25.03 18.78
N LEU A 74 29.87 -23.85 18.79
CA LEU A 74 29.32 -22.65 18.17
C LEU A 74 29.05 -22.87 16.67
N PHE A 75 29.98 -23.46 15.92
CA PHE A 75 29.80 -23.77 14.51
C PHE A 75 28.65 -24.76 14.27
N LEU A 76 28.56 -25.83 15.06
CA LEU A 76 27.48 -26.82 15.02
C LEU A 76 26.10 -26.21 15.30
N CYS A 77 26.03 -25.16 16.15
CA CYS A 77 24.78 -24.45 16.43
C CYS A 77 24.47 -23.36 15.40
N LEU A 78 25.46 -22.62 14.90
CA LEU A 78 25.24 -21.49 13.99
C LEU A 78 24.93 -21.95 12.56
N PHE A 79 25.59 -23.00 12.09
CA PHE A 79 25.45 -23.46 10.70
C PHE A 79 24.01 -23.87 10.35
N PRO A 80 23.28 -24.68 11.14
CA PRO A 80 21.87 -25.01 10.87
C PRO A 80 20.93 -23.80 10.93
N VAL A 81 21.21 -22.83 11.81
CA VAL A 81 20.45 -21.57 11.87
C VAL A 81 20.67 -20.74 10.61
N GLN A 82 21.91 -20.69 10.11
CA GLN A 82 22.23 -19.91 8.91
C GLN A 82 21.72 -20.56 7.62
N THR A 83 21.74 -21.89 7.51
CA THR A 83 21.09 -22.59 6.39
C THR A 83 19.58 -22.41 6.43
N THR A 84 18.94 -22.62 7.59
CA THR A 84 17.47 -22.44 7.71
C THR A 84 17.03 -21.00 7.47
N LEU A 85 17.81 -19.99 7.85
CA LEU A 85 17.54 -18.60 7.46
C LEU A 85 17.57 -18.42 5.94
N GLY A 86 18.60 -18.91 5.25
CA GLY A 86 18.68 -18.85 3.79
C GLY A 86 17.53 -19.59 3.08
N ASP A 87 17.17 -20.78 3.58
CA ASP A 87 16.02 -21.54 3.09
C ASP A 87 14.72 -20.73 3.24
N ARG A 88 14.48 -20.12 4.41
CA ARG A 88 13.30 -19.26 4.66
C ARG A 88 13.29 -17.98 3.84
N GLU A 89 14.43 -17.34 3.62
CA GLU A 89 14.54 -16.18 2.73
C GLU A 89 14.18 -16.57 1.28
N SER A 90 14.64 -17.73 0.81
CA SER A 90 14.28 -18.25 -0.52
C SER A 90 12.79 -18.60 -0.64
N GLU A 91 12.20 -19.21 0.40
CA GLU A 91 10.77 -19.52 0.50
C GLU A 91 9.93 -18.23 0.46
N ILE A 92 10.31 -17.21 1.24
CA ILE A 92 9.65 -15.89 1.24
C ILE A 92 9.73 -15.23 -0.14
N SER A 93 10.85 -15.34 -0.85
CA SER A 93 10.97 -14.80 -2.22
C SER A 93 10.01 -15.52 -3.18
N CYS A 94 10.00 -16.85 -3.17
CA CYS A 94 9.12 -17.66 -4.01
C CYS A 94 7.63 -17.39 -3.75
N LEU A 95 7.24 -17.25 -2.47
CA LEU A 95 5.88 -16.88 -2.08
C LEU A 95 5.50 -15.47 -2.57
N LYS A 96 6.41 -14.50 -2.50
CA LYS A 96 6.18 -13.13 -3.04
C LYS A 96 5.98 -13.12 -4.56
N ASP A 97 6.71 -13.95 -5.30
CA ASP A 97 6.51 -14.09 -6.76
C ASP A 97 5.20 -14.80 -7.10
N THR A 98 4.80 -15.79 -6.31
CA THR A 98 3.50 -16.47 -6.45
C THR A 98 2.34 -15.51 -6.20
N ILE A 99 2.40 -14.72 -5.11
CA ILE A 99 1.39 -13.69 -4.79
C ILE A 99 1.28 -12.65 -5.92
N HIS A 100 2.42 -12.16 -6.43
CA HIS A 100 2.42 -11.20 -7.52
C HIS A 100 1.80 -11.75 -8.81
N SER A 101 2.14 -13.00 -9.16
CA SER A 101 1.60 -13.68 -10.35
C SER A 101 0.08 -13.83 -10.24
N GLY A 102 -0.43 -14.26 -9.08
CA GLY A 102 -1.87 -14.36 -8.81
C GLY A 102 -2.59 -13.01 -8.80
N GLU A 103 -1.96 -11.93 -8.33
CA GLU A 103 -2.53 -10.58 -8.39
C GLU A 103 -2.60 -10.05 -9.83
N MET A 104 -1.60 -10.36 -10.68
CA MET A 104 -1.65 -10.03 -12.11
C MET A 104 -2.73 -10.82 -12.85
N GLU A 105 -2.89 -12.12 -12.56
CA GLU A 105 -3.99 -12.94 -13.08
C GLU A 105 -5.35 -12.41 -12.62
N ARG A 106 -5.50 -12.06 -11.33
CA ARG A 106 -6.72 -11.46 -10.79
C ARG A 106 -7.09 -10.17 -11.53
N ARG A 107 -6.12 -9.29 -11.84
CA ARG A 107 -6.37 -8.06 -12.61
C ARG A 107 -6.88 -8.36 -14.01
N GLN A 108 -6.27 -9.33 -14.69
CA GLN A 108 -6.69 -9.75 -16.03
C GLN A 108 -8.11 -10.34 -16.00
N LEU A 109 -8.37 -11.33 -15.15
CA LEU A 109 -9.68 -11.96 -15.00
C LEU A 109 -10.76 -10.95 -14.59
N HIS A 110 -10.45 -10.03 -13.67
CA HIS A 110 -11.37 -8.98 -13.26
C HIS A 110 -11.74 -8.04 -14.42
N ASN A 111 -10.76 -7.65 -15.25
CA ASN A 111 -11.04 -6.85 -16.45
C ASN A 111 -11.92 -7.62 -17.45
N THR A 112 -11.58 -8.86 -17.77
CA THR A 112 -12.40 -9.73 -18.66
C THR A 112 -13.84 -9.85 -18.15
N ILE A 113 -14.04 -9.99 -16.83
CA ILE A 113 -15.38 -10.02 -16.22
C ILE A 113 -16.11 -8.68 -16.37
N GLN A 114 -15.43 -7.53 -16.28
CA GLN A 114 -16.06 -6.22 -16.54
C GLN A 114 -16.44 -6.05 -18.02
N GLU A 115 -15.56 -6.45 -18.94
CA GLU A 115 -15.81 -6.36 -20.38
C GLU A 115 -17.00 -7.25 -20.80
N LEU A 116 -17.06 -8.50 -20.31
CA LEU A 116 -18.18 -9.41 -20.53
C LEU A 116 -19.49 -8.93 -19.89
N LYS A 117 -19.42 -8.18 -18.78
CA LYS A 117 -20.58 -7.49 -18.19
C LYS A 117 -20.97 -6.20 -18.92
N GLY A 118 -20.15 -5.75 -19.88
CA GLY A 118 -20.33 -4.51 -20.62
C GLY A 118 -19.61 -3.32 -20.00
N ASN A 119 -18.81 -2.63 -20.82
CA ASN A 119 -18.08 -1.41 -20.45
C ASN A 119 -18.98 -0.20 -20.13
N ILE A 120 -20.25 -0.26 -20.53
CA ILE A 120 -21.29 0.72 -20.18
C ILE A 120 -22.48 -0.08 -19.64
N ARG A 121 -22.80 0.12 -18.36
CA ARG A 121 -23.95 -0.48 -17.68
C ARG A 121 -24.95 0.61 -17.27
N VAL A 122 -26.24 0.33 -17.44
CA VAL A 122 -27.34 1.23 -17.08
C VAL A 122 -28.25 0.56 -16.08
N PHE A 123 -28.26 1.08 -14.86
CA PHE A 123 -29.14 0.62 -13.78
C PHE A 123 -30.33 1.55 -13.59
N CYS A 124 -31.50 0.96 -13.33
CA CYS A 124 -32.68 1.70 -12.90
C CYS A 124 -32.88 1.51 -11.40
N ARG A 125 -33.09 2.59 -10.64
CA ARG A 125 -33.45 2.53 -9.22
C ARG A 125 -34.76 3.26 -8.98
N VAL A 126 -35.76 2.54 -8.49
CA VAL A 126 -37.05 3.09 -8.07
C VAL A 126 -36.97 3.41 -6.57
N ARG A 127 -37.11 4.68 -6.17
CA ARG A 127 -37.18 5.03 -4.75
C ARG A 127 -38.55 4.64 -4.14
N PRO A 128 -38.63 4.36 -2.83
CA PRO A 128 -39.92 4.25 -2.16
C PRO A 128 -40.73 5.55 -2.24
N LEU A 129 -42.05 5.42 -2.26
CA LEU A 129 -42.99 6.53 -2.08
C LEU A 129 -42.85 7.09 -0.66
N VAL A 130 -43.18 8.38 -0.48
CA VAL A 130 -43.08 9.04 0.83
C VAL A 130 -44.05 8.39 1.84
N ASP A 131 -45.20 7.95 1.34
CA ASP A 131 -46.26 7.29 2.12
C ASP A 131 -46.05 5.76 2.26
N GLY A 132 -44.85 5.25 1.94
CA GLY A 132 -44.47 3.83 2.07
C GLY A 132 -45.11 2.85 1.06
N GLY A 133 -46.11 3.28 0.29
CA GLY A 133 -46.80 2.45 -0.70
C GLY A 133 -45.98 2.05 -1.93
N LEU A 134 -46.59 1.20 -2.77
CA LEU A 134 -46.14 0.90 -4.14
C LEU A 134 -46.97 1.71 -5.14
N SER A 135 -46.33 2.26 -6.18
CA SER A 135 -47.05 3.00 -7.21
C SER A 135 -47.78 2.06 -8.17
N GLU A 136 -49.09 2.21 -8.32
CA GLU A 136 -49.88 1.46 -9.33
C GLU A 136 -49.36 1.67 -10.77
N HIS A 137 -48.63 2.77 -11.01
CA HIS A 137 -48.04 3.11 -12.30
C HIS A 137 -46.70 2.42 -12.57
N ILE A 138 -46.10 1.74 -11.59
CA ILE A 138 -44.78 1.11 -11.72
C ILE A 138 -44.90 -0.38 -11.39
N GLN A 139 -44.79 -1.20 -12.42
CA GLN A 139 -44.74 -2.65 -12.30
C GLN A 139 -43.29 -3.13 -12.48
N LEU A 140 -42.83 -3.98 -11.57
CA LEU A 140 -41.54 -4.66 -11.62
C LEU A 140 -41.79 -6.13 -11.93
N PRO A 141 -41.64 -6.57 -13.20
CA PRO A 141 -41.80 -7.98 -13.57
C PRO A 141 -40.76 -8.87 -12.87
N VAL A 142 -41.05 -10.16 -12.79
CA VAL A 142 -40.09 -11.16 -12.31
C VAL A 142 -38.84 -11.14 -13.21
N GLY A 143 -37.66 -11.02 -12.58
CA GLY A 143 -36.38 -10.80 -13.25
C GLY A 143 -35.97 -9.33 -13.22
N ASN A 144 -34.94 -9.03 -12.44
CA ASN A 144 -34.46 -7.69 -12.09
C ASN A 144 -33.79 -6.92 -13.26
N LYS A 145 -34.30 -7.03 -14.49
CA LYS A 145 -33.79 -6.38 -15.72
C LYS A 145 -34.84 -5.58 -16.48
N ARG A 146 -36.09 -5.58 -16.02
CA ARG A 146 -37.21 -4.95 -16.73
C ARG A 146 -38.03 -4.09 -15.79
N ILE A 147 -38.57 -3.00 -16.29
CA ILE A 147 -39.54 -2.15 -15.61
C ILE A 147 -40.66 -1.80 -16.58
N ARG A 148 -41.91 -1.84 -16.11
CA ARG A 148 -43.09 -1.49 -16.90
C ARG A 148 -43.80 -0.32 -16.24
N LEU A 149 -43.92 0.78 -16.98
CA LEU A 149 -44.68 1.96 -16.59
C LEU A 149 -46.09 1.86 -17.19
N VAL A 150 -47.11 2.09 -16.36
CA VAL A 150 -48.52 1.95 -16.71
C VAL A 150 -49.20 3.32 -16.62
N ARG A 151 -49.58 3.87 -17.77
CA ARG A 151 -50.37 5.10 -17.88
C ARG A 151 -51.83 4.73 -18.16
N ARG A 152 -52.72 4.96 -17.20
CA ARG A 152 -54.18 4.96 -17.42
C ARG A 152 -54.57 6.33 -17.96
N GLU A 153 -55.18 6.38 -19.13
CA GLU A 153 -55.77 7.58 -19.72
C GLU A 153 -57.29 7.46 -19.63
N LYS A 154 -57.89 8.31 -18.78
CA LYS A 154 -59.35 8.35 -18.60
C LYS A 154 -60.01 8.89 -19.87
N SER A 155 -61.09 8.26 -20.31
CA SER A 155 -61.79 8.74 -21.51
C SER A 155 -62.56 10.03 -21.22
N HIS A 156 -62.19 11.12 -21.89
CA HIS A 156 -62.94 12.38 -21.84
C HIS A 156 -64.30 12.32 -22.56
N THR A 157 -64.57 11.24 -23.30
CA THR A 157 -65.79 11.04 -24.11
C THR A 157 -66.64 9.85 -23.65
N GLY A 158 -66.45 9.38 -22.41
CA GLY A 158 -67.27 8.30 -21.82
C GLY A 158 -67.00 6.89 -22.37
N GLY A 159 -65.92 6.70 -23.13
CA GLY A 159 -65.46 5.37 -23.56
C GLY A 159 -64.71 4.62 -22.44
N PRO A 160 -64.33 3.35 -22.66
CA PRO A 160 -63.52 2.61 -21.71
C PRO A 160 -62.15 3.25 -21.50
N ASP A 161 -61.65 3.25 -20.26
CA ASP A 161 -60.32 3.76 -19.91
C ASP A 161 -59.23 3.02 -20.68
N THR A 162 -58.32 3.78 -21.30
CA THR A 162 -57.24 3.19 -22.12
C THR A 162 -55.95 3.08 -21.31
N GLN A 163 -55.34 1.89 -21.30
CA GLN A 163 -54.09 1.64 -20.59
C GLN A 163 -52.91 1.53 -21.56
N LYS A 164 -51.98 2.49 -21.50
CA LYS A 164 -50.72 2.45 -22.25
C LYS A 164 -49.61 1.89 -21.35
N ASN A 165 -48.97 0.82 -21.82
CA ASN A 165 -47.89 0.13 -21.12
C ASN A 165 -46.55 0.40 -21.82
N PHE A 166 -45.62 1.04 -21.13
CA PHE A 166 -44.25 1.28 -21.62
C PHE A 166 -43.30 0.33 -20.90
N THR A 167 -42.59 -0.53 -21.62
CA THR A 167 -41.64 -1.48 -21.01
C THR A 167 -40.22 -1.11 -21.40
N PHE A 168 -39.35 -1.01 -20.41
CA PHE A 168 -37.93 -0.67 -20.56
C PHE A 168 -37.06 -1.79 -19.99
N ASN A 169 -35.91 -2.01 -20.63
CA ASN A 169 -34.93 -3.01 -20.21
C ASN A 169 -33.66 -2.31 -19.72
N PHE A 170 -33.02 -2.85 -18.69
CA PHE A 170 -31.83 -2.33 -18.02
C PHE A 170 -30.94 -3.51 -17.58
N ASP A 171 -29.67 -3.25 -17.28
CA ASP A 171 -28.75 -4.30 -16.81
C ASP A 171 -29.15 -4.85 -15.44
N ARG A 172 -29.62 -3.93 -14.56
CA ARG A 172 -30.31 -4.24 -13.31
C ARG A 172 -31.36 -3.18 -12.98
N VAL A 173 -32.47 -3.61 -12.40
CA VAL A 173 -33.57 -2.79 -11.89
C VAL A 173 -33.72 -3.05 -10.40
N PHE A 174 -33.48 -2.01 -9.60
CA PHE A 174 -33.63 -2.00 -8.15
C PHE A 174 -35.00 -1.45 -7.78
N GLY A 175 -35.79 -2.25 -7.06
CA GLY A 175 -37.11 -1.83 -6.57
C GLY A 175 -37.05 -0.92 -5.32
N PRO A 176 -38.21 -0.43 -4.85
CA PRO A 176 -38.33 0.42 -3.66
C PRO A 176 -37.67 -0.13 -2.38
N GLN A 177 -37.55 -1.44 -2.25
CA GLN A 177 -36.99 -2.14 -1.08
C GLN A 177 -35.46 -2.34 -1.18
N ALA A 178 -34.83 -1.97 -2.30
CA ALA A 178 -33.40 -2.20 -2.52
C ALA A 178 -32.52 -1.26 -1.66
N SER A 179 -31.70 -1.87 -0.81
CA SER A 179 -30.84 -1.15 0.14
C SER A 179 -29.70 -0.40 -0.57
N GLN A 180 -29.06 0.53 0.14
CA GLN A 180 -27.84 1.19 -0.36
C GLN A 180 -26.70 0.18 -0.56
N HIS A 181 -26.65 -0.86 0.28
CA HIS A 181 -25.68 -1.95 0.17
C HIS A 181 -25.87 -2.75 -1.13
N GLU A 182 -27.09 -3.20 -1.43
CA GLU A 182 -27.40 -3.96 -2.66
C GLU A 182 -27.04 -3.17 -3.93
N VAL A 183 -27.30 -1.85 -3.94
CA VAL A 183 -26.91 -0.97 -5.05
C VAL A 183 -25.39 -0.81 -5.14
N PHE A 184 -24.68 -0.78 -4.00
CA PHE A 184 -23.23 -0.67 -3.97
C PHE A 184 -22.51 -1.97 -4.40
N GLU A 185 -23.08 -3.15 -4.14
CA GLU A 185 -22.48 -4.44 -4.54
C GLU A 185 -22.23 -4.54 -6.06
N GLU A 186 -23.13 -3.99 -6.89
CA GLU A 186 -22.94 -3.94 -8.36
C GLU A 186 -21.85 -2.96 -8.83
N ILE A 187 -21.50 -2.00 -7.96
CA ILE A 187 -20.55 -0.91 -8.22
C ILE A 187 -19.17 -1.21 -7.60
N SER A 188 -19.10 -2.00 -6.53
CA SER A 188 -17.87 -2.47 -5.88
C SER A 188 -16.84 -3.08 -6.84
N PRO A 189 -17.21 -3.84 -7.90
CA PRO A 189 -16.27 -4.29 -8.93
C PRO A 189 -15.62 -3.14 -9.71
N LEU A 190 -16.33 -2.03 -9.95
CA LEU A 190 -15.74 -0.85 -10.61
C LEU A 190 -14.75 -0.15 -9.69
N VAL A 191 -14.96 -0.17 -8.38
CA VAL A 191 -13.98 0.32 -7.40
C VAL A 191 -12.67 -0.47 -7.49
N GLN A 192 -12.74 -1.79 -7.71
CA GLN A 192 -11.55 -2.59 -8.00
C GLN A 192 -10.88 -2.17 -9.32
N SER A 193 -11.65 -1.98 -10.39
CA SER A 193 -11.10 -1.53 -11.69
C SER A 193 -10.33 -0.21 -11.56
N ALA A 194 -10.78 0.71 -10.71
CA ALA A 194 -10.09 1.99 -10.46
C ALA A 194 -8.73 1.83 -9.76
N LEU A 195 -8.61 0.87 -8.83
CA LEU A 195 -7.34 0.49 -8.20
C LEU A 195 -6.43 -0.26 -9.19
N ASP A 196 -7.01 -1.07 -10.07
CA ASP A 196 -6.29 -1.93 -11.02
C ASP A 196 -5.69 -1.16 -12.22
N GLY A 197 -6.21 0.02 -12.56
CA GLY A 197 -5.69 0.85 -13.66
C GLY A 197 -6.72 1.61 -14.51
N TYR A 198 -8.01 1.38 -14.30
CA TYR A 198 -9.04 1.78 -15.25
C TYR A 198 -9.78 3.04 -14.81
N ASN A 199 -10.05 3.94 -15.76
CA ASN A 199 -10.86 5.12 -15.52
C ASN A 199 -12.34 4.72 -15.36
N VAL A 200 -12.94 5.10 -14.24
CA VAL A 200 -14.30 4.68 -13.86
C VAL A 200 -15.19 5.91 -13.71
N CYS A 201 -16.35 5.89 -14.34
CA CYS A 201 -17.32 6.98 -14.26
C CYS A 201 -18.70 6.46 -13.82
N VAL A 202 -19.21 6.96 -12.71
CA VAL A 202 -20.55 6.62 -12.19
C VAL A 202 -21.46 7.83 -12.33
N PHE A 203 -22.60 7.62 -12.99
CA PHE A 203 -23.61 8.66 -13.23
C PHE A 203 -24.88 8.41 -12.44
N ALA A 204 -25.36 9.42 -11.72
CA ALA A 204 -26.73 9.44 -11.21
C ALA A 204 -27.59 10.43 -12.01
N TYR A 205 -28.76 9.94 -12.42
CA TYR A 205 -29.65 10.59 -13.37
C TYR A 205 -31.11 10.47 -12.92
N GLY A 206 -31.94 11.44 -13.32
CA GLY A 206 -33.36 11.51 -12.99
C GLY A 206 -33.81 12.94 -12.63
N GLN A 207 -35.12 13.12 -12.45
CA GLN A 207 -35.72 14.41 -12.09
C GLN A 207 -35.35 14.89 -10.66
N THR A 208 -35.70 16.12 -10.32
CA THR A 208 -35.67 16.60 -8.92
C THR A 208 -36.55 15.71 -8.05
N GLY A 209 -36.09 15.36 -6.84
CA GLY A 209 -36.80 14.44 -5.95
C GLY A 209 -36.77 12.95 -6.35
N SER A 210 -36.02 12.54 -7.38
CA SER A 210 -35.92 11.13 -7.79
C SER A 210 -34.99 10.26 -6.92
N GLY A 211 -34.25 10.86 -5.97
CA GLY A 211 -33.31 10.13 -5.10
C GLY A 211 -31.85 10.09 -5.57
N LYS A 212 -31.42 10.96 -6.51
CA LYS A 212 -30.01 11.07 -6.96
C LYS A 212 -29.04 11.28 -5.79
N THR A 213 -29.21 12.37 -5.03
CA THR A 213 -28.37 12.72 -3.86
C THR A 213 -28.35 11.60 -2.83
N PHE A 214 -29.52 11.03 -2.51
CA PHE A 214 -29.62 9.88 -1.61
C PHE A 214 -28.84 8.66 -2.12
N THR A 215 -28.84 8.40 -3.43
CA THR A 215 -28.10 7.27 -4.01
C THR A 215 -26.59 7.50 -3.98
N MET A 216 -26.12 8.73 -4.24
CA MET A 216 -24.69 9.04 -4.32
C MET A 216 -24.05 9.35 -2.97
N GLU A 217 -24.70 10.16 -2.14
CA GLU A 217 -24.15 10.66 -0.87
C GLU A 217 -24.76 9.91 0.32
N GLY A 218 -26.06 9.63 0.29
CA GLY A 218 -26.80 8.97 1.36
C GLY A 218 -27.63 9.93 2.22
N SER A 219 -28.03 9.48 3.41
CA SER A 219 -28.68 10.30 4.42
C SER A 219 -28.13 9.98 5.82
N GLY A 220 -26.97 10.54 6.13
CA GLY A 220 -26.24 10.29 7.37
C GLY A 220 -24.74 10.22 7.12
N GLU A 221 -23.96 10.37 8.19
CA GLU A 221 -22.50 10.32 8.13
C GLU A 221 -21.96 8.91 8.38
N ASP A 222 -22.70 8.09 9.14
CA ASP A 222 -22.40 6.69 9.43
C ASP A 222 -23.67 5.81 9.33
N GLY A 223 -23.53 4.59 8.79
CA GLY A 223 -24.56 3.54 8.84
C GLY A 223 -25.07 3.05 7.47
N GLU A 224 -26.10 2.18 7.52
CA GLU A 224 -26.74 1.50 6.37
C GLU A 224 -27.18 2.44 5.24
N LEU A 225 -27.54 3.68 5.58
CA LEU A 225 -28.06 4.68 4.64
C LEU A 225 -26.98 5.43 3.85
N SER A 226 -25.70 5.14 4.09
CA SER A 226 -24.54 5.70 3.37
C SER A 226 -24.64 5.44 1.86
N GLY A 227 -24.43 6.47 1.04
CA GLY A 227 -24.51 6.37 -0.41
C GLY A 227 -23.30 5.69 -1.07
N ILE A 228 -23.29 5.68 -2.41
CA ILE A 228 -22.22 5.08 -3.21
C ILE A 228 -20.86 5.74 -2.95
N ILE A 229 -20.79 7.07 -2.80
CA ILE A 229 -19.53 7.80 -2.61
C ILE A 229 -18.83 7.36 -1.31
N PRO A 230 -19.44 7.47 -0.11
CA PRO A 230 -18.78 7.04 1.13
C PRO A 230 -18.41 5.55 1.14
N LYS A 231 -19.33 4.66 0.73
CA LYS A 231 -19.05 3.22 0.62
C LYS A 231 -17.90 2.93 -0.35
N ALA A 232 -17.80 3.67 -1.46
CA ALA A 232 -16.68 3.56 -2.39
C ALA A 232 -15.36 4.02 -1.75
N GLN A 233 -15.34 5.11 -0.98
CA GLN A 233 -14.12 5.57 -0.31
C GLN A 233 -13.60 4.54 0.69
N GLU A 234 -14.48 4.02 1.55
CA GLU A 234 -14.15 2.97 2.51
C GLU A 234 -13.58 1.73 1.82
N ASN A 235 -14.21 1.26 0.73
CA ASN A 235 -13.73 0.13 -0.05
C ASN A 235 -12.38 0.43 -0.76
N ILE A 236 -12.15 1.66 -1.23
CA ILE A 236 -10.85 2.08 -1.81
C ILE A 236 -9.75 2.00 -0.75
N PHE A 237 -9.92 2.65 0.40
CA PHE A 237 -8.88 2.70 1.45
C PHE A 237 -8.60 1.30 2.02
N ASN A 238 -9.65 0.51 2.34
CA ASN A 238 -9.49 -0.85 2.89
C ASN A 238 -8.80 -1.82 1.91
N LYS A 239 -8.94 -1.61 0.60
CA LYS A 239 -8.23 -2.41 -0.43
C LYS A 239 -6.80 -1.93 -0.65
N ALA A 240 -6.59 -0.61 -0.64
CA ALA A 240 -5.26 -0.03 -0.76
C ALA A 240 -4.34 -0.43 0.40
N GLU A 241 -4.87 -0.48 1.62
CA GLU A 241 -4.15 -0.98 2.82
C GLU A 241 -3.68 -2.43 2.64
N LYS A 242 -4.58 -3.33 2.21
CA LYS A 242 -4.25 -4.75 1.91
C LYS A 242 -3.24 -4.92 0.77
N LEU A 243 -3.26 -4.03 -0.22
CA LEU A 243 -2.25 -4.00 -1.28
C LEU A 243 -0.91 -3.42 -0.78
N GLY A 244 -0.92 -2.62 0.28
CA GLY A 244 0.26 -2.15 0.99
C GLY A 244 1.10 -3.28 1.58
N GLU A 245 0.46 -4.32 2.12
CA GLU A 245 1.13 -5.57 2.55
C GLU A 245 1.89 -6.26 1.40
N GLN A 246 1.48 -6.00 0.15
CA GLN A 246 2.10 -6.50 -1.09
C GLN A 246 3.08 -5.50 -1.73
N GLY A 247 3.44 -4.43 -1.01
CA GLY A 247 4.40 -3.42 -1.44
C GLY A 247 3.85 -2.31 -2.34
N TRP A 248 2.53 -2.14 -2.42
CA TRP A 248 1.90 -1.02 -3.14
C TRP A 248 1.67 0.21 -2.25
N GLU A 249 2.25 1.34 -2.63
CA GLU A 249 1.96 2.65 -2.04
C GLU A 249 0.92 3.40 -2.89
N PHE A 250 -0.12 3.92 -2.25
CA PHE A 250 -1.18 4.68 -2.92
C PHE A 250 -1.25 6.13 -2.44
N THR A 251 -1.33 7.07 -3.40
CA THR A 251 -1.65 8.49 -3.18
C THR A 251 -3.04 8.79 -3.73
N PHE A 252 -3.90 9.39 -2.90
CA PHE A 252 -5.27 9.78 -3.27
C PHE A 252 -5.41 11.29 -3.30
N THR A 253 -6.06 11.83 -4.33
CA THR A 253 -6.28 13.27 -4.49
C THR A 253 -7.73 13.56 -4.90
N ALA A 254 -8.49 14.17 -3.99
CA ALA A 254 -9.88 14.54 -4.20
C ALA A 254 -10.04 15.95 -4.80
N SER A 255 -11.07 16.12 -5.63
CA SER A 255 -11.54 17.42 -6.12
C SER A 255 -13.06 17.43 -6.28
N PHE A 256 -13.67 18.59 -6.06
CA PHE A 256 -15.13 18.77 -6.10
C PHE A 256 -15.48 20.02 -6.91
N MET A 257 -16.36 19.85 -7.89
CA MET A 257 -16.79 20.96 -8.74
C MET A 257 -18.29 20.89 -9.07
N GLU A 258 -18.84 22.07 -9.32
CA GLU A 258 -20.17 22.29 -9.86
C GLU A 258 -20.05 22.72 -11.33
N VAL A 259 -20.82 22.08 -12.21
CA VAL A 259 -21.06 22.59 -13.58
C VAL A 259 -22.44 23.22 -13.59
N TYR A 260 -22.53 24.50 -13.94
CA TYR A 260 -23.79 25.24 -14.01
C TYR A 260 -23.75 26.21 -15.18
N ASN A 261 -24.72 26.11 -16.10
CA ASN A 261 -24.82 26.97 -17.28
C ASN A 261 -23.50 27.06 -18.08
N GLU A 262 -22.92 25.90 -18.43
CA GLU A 262 -21.59 25.73 -19.07
C GLU A 262 -20.39 26.32 -18.30
N THR A 263 -20.58 26.88 -17.11
CA THR A 263 -19.50 27.36 -16.25
C THR A 263 -19.10 26.32 -15.21
N LEU A 264 -17.79 26.09 -15.11
CA LEU A 264 -17.18 25.28 -14.05
C LEU A 264 -16.97 26.15 -12.79
N ARG A 265 -17.15 25.55 -11.62
CA ARG A 265 -16.94 26.19 -10.33
C ARG A 265 -16.37 25.20 -9.32
N ASP A 266 -15.24 25.57 -8.71
CA ASP A 266 -14.67 24.85 -7.56
C ASP A 266 -15.57 24.97 -6.31
N LEU A 267 -15.88 23.83 -5.69
CA LEU A 267 -16.70 23.73 -4.46
C LEU A 267 -15.85 23.72 -3.17
N LEU A 268 -14.53 23.61 -3.24
CA LEU A 268 -13.59 23.71 -2.12
C LEU A 268 -12.89 25.08 -2.02
N PHE A 269 -13.24 26.02 -2.91
CA PHE A 269 -12.66 27.37 -2.96
C PHE A 269 -13.30 28.32 -1.93
N THR A 270 -12.45 28.86 -1.05
CA THR A 270 -12.82 29.74 0.09
C THR A 270 -12.42 31.21 -0.09
N GLY A 271 -11.88 31.60 -1.25
CA GLY A 271 -11.43 32.97 -1.51
C GLY A 271 -12.55 33.96 -1.87
N LYS A 272 -12.24 35.27 -1.83
CA LYS A 272 -13.22 36.36 -2.09
C LYS A 272 -13.66 36.49 -3.55
N LYS A 273 -12.75 36.25 -4.52
CA LYS A 273 -13.04 36.30 -5.97
C LYS A 273 -12.71 34.95 -6.59
N ARG A 274 -13.71 34.29 -7.17
CA ARG A 274 -13.51 32.99 -7.84
C ARG A 274 -12.71 33.18 -9.15
N PRO A 275 -11.68 32.36 -9.41
CA PRO A 275 -10.99 32.35 -10.69
C PRO A 275 -11.87 31.69 -11.77
N ASN A 276 -11.58 31.97 -13.04
CA ASN A 276 -12.15 31.19 -14.14
C ASN A 276 -11.45 29.82 -14.22
N HIS A 277 -12.23 28.80 -14.55
CA HIS A 277 -11.77 27.42 -14.70
C HIS A 277 -11.89 26.99 -16.16
N LEU A 278 -10.77 26.58 -16.76
CA LEU A 278 -10.67 26.08 -18.12
C LEU A 278 -10.20 24.62 -18.12
N ILE A 279 -10.82 23.80 -18.96
CA ILE A 279 -10.45 22.40 -19.17
C ILE A 279 -9.23 22.34 -20.10
N LYS A 280 -8.11 21.81 -19.59
CA LYS A 280 -6.91 21.49 -20.38
C LYS A 280 -6.88 19.98 -20.65
N ARG A 281 -6.51 19.61 -21.87
CA ARG A 281 -6.22 18.22 -22.26
C ARG A 281 -4.74 18.12 -22.57
N GLN A 282 -4.04 17.19 -21.93
CA GLN A 282 -2.64 16.86 -22.21
C GLN A 282 -2.53 15.34 -22.34
N ALA A 283 -2.25 14.87 -23.57
CA ALA A 283 -2.42 13.45 -23.93
C ALA A 283 -3.80 12.95 -23.44
N ASP A 284 -3.82 11.88 -22.64
CA ASP A 284 -5.03 11.29 -22.07
C ASP A 284 -5.47 11.92 -20.73
N LYS A 285 -4.68 12.84 -20.15
CA LYS A 285 -4.99 13.50 -18.87
C LYS A 285 -5.81 14.78 -19.08
N VAL A 286 -6.99 14.83 -18.44
CA VAL A 286 -7.85 16.02 -18.41
C VAL A 286 -7.66 16.75 -17.08
N THR A 287 -7.12 17.96 -17.12
CA THR A 287 -6.89 18.81 -15.94
C THR A 287 -7.72 20.08 -16.01
N ILE A 288 -8.03 20.69 -14.87
CA ILE A 288 -8.84 21.91 -14.80
C ILE A 288 -8.02 23.00 -14.12
N THR A 289 -7.86 24.12 -14.81
CA THR A 289 -7.10 25.27 -14.27
C THR A 289 -7.78 25.84 -13.03
N ASN A 290 -6.97 26.22 -12.05
CA ASN A 290 -7.39 26.83 -10.79
C ASN A 290 -8.35 25.98 -9.92
N LEU A 291 -8.57 24.70 -10.26
CA LEU A 291 -9.32 23.77 -9.41
C LEU A 291 -8.45 23.32 -8.23
N LYS A 292 -9.02 23.30 -7.03
CA LYS A 292 -8.35 22.81 -5.83
C LYS A 292 -8.36 21.28 -5.79
N TYR A 293 -7.16 20.72 -5.87
CA TYR A 293 -6.87 19.31 -5.68
C TYR A 293 -6.34 19.10 -4.26
N VAL A 294 -6.97 18.22 -3.48
CA VAL A 294 -6.64 17.98 -2.06
C VAL A 294 -6.21 16.53 -1.88
N LYS A 295 -4.97 16.31 -1.43
CA LYS A 295 -4.52 14.97 -1.02
C LYS A 295 -5.33 14.49 0.17
N VAL A 296 -5.75 13.24 0.15
CA VAL A 296 -6.53 12.61 1.22
C VAL A 296 -5.93 11.25 1.60
N SER A 297 -6.09 10.85 2.86
CA SER A 297 -5.50 9.62 3.40
C SER A 297 -6.51 8.72 4.13
N ASN A 298 -7.74 9.18 4.36
CA ASN A 298 -8.80 8.40 5.00
C ASN A 298 -10.20 8.83 4.51
N LYS A 299 -11.21 8.02 4.85
CA LYS A 299 -12.61 8.29 4.46
C LYS A 299 -13.16 9.58 5.08
N ASP A 300 -12.77 9.90 6.31
CA ASP A 300 -13.32 11.01 7.09
C ASP A 300 -12.92 12.38 6.51
N GLN A 301 -11.69 12.49 5.99
CA GLN A 301 -11.25 13.66 5.23
C GLN A 301 -12.12 13.85 3.97
N VAL A 302 -12.42 12.79 3.22
CA VAL A 302 -13.28 12.90 2.03
C VAL A 302 -14.70 13.29 2.42
N LEU A 303 -15.25 12.72 3.50
CA LEU A 303 -16.55 13.10 4.05
C LEU A 303 -16.58 14.57 4.50
N GLY A 304 -15.55 15.05 5.19
CA GLY A 304 -15.42 16.48 5.55
C GLY A 304 -15.37 17.39 4.32
N LEU A 305 -14.68 16.98 3.25
CA LEU A 305 -14.68 17.71 1.97
C LEU A 305 -16.06 17.68 1.28
N ILE A 306 -16.81 16.58 1.35
CA ILE A 306 -18.20 16.50 0.85
C ILE A 306 -19.10 17.50 1.59
N LYS A 307 -19.06 17.52 2.94
CA LYS A 307 -19.81 18.49 3.76
C LYS A 307 -19.46 19.93 3.37
N THR A 308 -18.16 20.24 3.25
CA THR A 308 -17.66 21.55 2.84
C THR A 308 -18.17 21.95 1.44
N ALA A 309 -18.11 21.02 0.48
CA ALA A 309 -18.58 21.23 -0.89
C ALA A 309 -20.10 21.47 -0.93
N ASN A 310 -20.87 20.74 -0.13
CA ASN A 310 -22.32 20.91 -0.04
C ASN A 310 -22.72 22.23 0.64
N GLN A 311 -22.01 22.67 1.67
CA GLN A 311 -22.20 24.01 2.26
C GLN A 311 -21.91 25.13 1.24
N ASN A 312 -20.81 25.01 0.48
CA ASN A 312 -20.46 25.95 -0.58
C ASN A 312 -21.44 25.92 -1.77
N ARG A 313 -22.12 24.80 -1.99
CA ARG A 313 -23.20 24.66 -2.98
C ARG A 313 -24.49 25.33 -2.47
N ALA A 314 -24.93 25.04 -1.25
CA ALA A 314 -26.14 25.58 -0.63
C ALA A 314 -26.09 27.11 -0.43
N THR A 315 -24.94 27.66 -0.04
CA THR A 315 -24.73 29.12 0.09
C THR A 315 -24.80 29.88 -1.25
N ALA A 316 -24.84 29.18 -2.39
CA ALA A 316 -25.11 29.77 -3.70
C ALA A 316 -26.58 29.71 -4.12
N GLU A 317 -27.46 29.09 -3.33
CA GLU A 317 -28.91 29.01 -3.59
C GLU A 317 -29.66 30.16 -2.94
N THR A 318 -29.20 30.63 -1.78
CA THR A 318 -29.74 31.81 -1.08
C THR A 318 -29.64 33.10 -1.91
N SER A 319 -28.78 33.12 -2.93
CA SER A 319 -28.76 34.17 -3.97
C SER A 319 -29.81 33.91 -5.07
N ARG A 320 -31.08 34.01 -4.68
CA ARG A 320 -32.26 34.23 -5.56
C ARG A 320 -32.59 33.11 -6.58
N ASN A 321 -32.05 31.90 -6.46
CA ASN A 321 -32.41 30.78 -7.36
C ASN A 321 -32.21 29.39 -6.72
N GLU A 322 -33.22 28.52 -6.89
CA GLU A 322 -33.13 27.08 -6.61
C GLU A 322 -32.14 26.43 -7.61
N ARG A 323 -30.89 26.24 -7.17
CA ARG A 323 -29.74 26.03 -8.07
C ARG A 323 -29.16 24.62 -8.02
N SER A 324 -29.24 23.93 -6.87
CA SER A 324 -28.70 22.56 -6.70
C SER A 324 -29.37 21.54 -7.63
N SER A 325 -30.65 21.72 -7.93
CA SER A 325 -31.42 20.87 -8.87
C SER A 325 -31.06 21.09 -10.35
N ARG A 326 -30.49 22.25 -10.68
CA ARG A 326 -30.14 22.69 -12.04
C ARG A 326 -28.62 22.68 -12.33
N SER A 327 -27.81 22.26 -11.36
CA SER A 327 -26.36 22.18 -11.44
C SER A 327 -25.88 20.73 -11.39
N HIS A 328 -24.70 20.46 -11.93
CA HIS A 328 -24.09 19.13 -11.94
C HIS A 328 -23.00 19.07 -10.90
N PHE A 329 -23.19 18.21 -9.90
CA PHE A 329 -22.17 17.94 -8.90
C PHE A 329 -21.22 16.88 -9.42
N VAL A 330 -19.93 17.18 -9.44
CA VAL A 330 -18.88 16.27 -9.85
C VAL A 330 -17.87 16.12 -8.72
N PHE A 331 -17.76 14.91 -8.21
CA PHE A 331 -16.66 14.45 -7.38
C PHE A 331 -15.66 13.70 -8.26
N GLN A 332 -14.38 13.97 -8.08
CA GLN A 332 -13.30 13.31 -8.80
C GLN A 332 -12.20 12.94 -7.81
N MET A 333 -11.98 11.63 -7.65
CA MET A 333 -10.82 11.08 -6.95
C MET A 333 -9.78 10.66 -7.98
N GLU A 334 -8.58 11.23 -7.90
CA GLU A 334 -7.39 10.70 -8.56
C GLU A 334 -6.70 9.71 -7.63
N ILE A 335 -6.56 8.45 -8.08
CA ILE A 335 -5.77 7.40 -7.41
C ILE A 335 -4.43 7.34 -8.14
N GLN A 336 -3.32 7.17 -7.42
CA GLN A 336 -1.99 6.88 -7.97
C GLN A 336 -1.38 5.74 -7.16
N GLY A 337 -1.03 4.61 -7.77
CA GLY A 337 -0.43 3.45 -7.10
C GLY A 337 0.94 3.10 -7.66
N VAL A 338 1.91 2.83 -6.80
CA VAL A 338 3.30 2.46 -7.15
C VAL A 338 3.73 1.23 -6.34
N ASN A 339 4.34 0.22 -6.95
CA ASN A 339 4.89 -0.92 -6.21
C ASN A 339 6.40 -0.72 -5.97
N VAL A 340 6.79 -0.47 -4.71
CA VAL A 340 8.17 -0.14 -4.35
C VAL A 340 9.07 -1.38 -4.33
N GLY A 341 8.53 -2.53 -3.95
CA GLY A 341 9.30 -3.74 -3.68
C GLY A 341 9.95 -4.41 -4.90
N ARG A 342 9.60 -4.01 -6.13
CA ARG A 342 10.13 -4.63 -7.36
C ARG A 342 11.17 -3.81 -8.12
N GLY A 343 11.40 -2.53 -7.78
CA GLY A 343 12.61 -1.75 -8.15
C GLY A 343 13.06 -1.69 -9.63
N ILE A 344 12.26 -2.20 -10.56
CA ILE A 344 12.68 -2.51 -11.93
C ILE A 344 11.93 -1.59 -12.91
N GLN A 345 12.66 -0.61 -13.46
CA GLN A 345 12.24 0.17 -14.63
C GLN A 345 12.34 -0.63 -15.95
N HIS A 346 12.03 -1.93 -15.95
CA HIS A 346 11.72 -2.64 -17.20
C HIS A 346 10.26 -2.39 -17.57
N ASN A 347 10.00 -1.28 -18.26
CA ASN A 347 8.82 -0.98 -19.10
C ASN A 347 7.41 -1.18 -18.49
N CYS A 348 7.32 -1.37 -17.18
CA CYS A 348 6.08 -1.50 -16.41
C CYS A 348 6.01 -0.44 -15.30
N GLU A 349 6.43 0.78 -15.62
CA GLU A 349 6.28 1.96 -14.76
C GLU A 349 4.80 2.41 -14.77
N TYR A 350 3.96 1.59 -14.15
CA TYR A 350 2.53 1.81 -13.96
C TYR A 350 2.30 2.93 -12.94
N ASN A 351 2.66 4.16 -13.32
CA ASN A 351 2.20 5.40 -12.68
C ASN A 351 0.69 5.56 -12.96
N LEU A 352 -0.12 4.78 -12.24
CA LEU A 352 -1.56 4.61 -12.46
C LEU A 352 -2.36 5.82 -11.96
N ALA A 353 -2.20 6.97 -12.61
CA ALA A 353 -2.94 8.20 -12.31
C ALA A 353 -4.39 8.13 -12.85
N ASN A 354 -5.27 7.46 -12.11
CA ASN A 354 -6.61 7.07 -12.54
C ASN A 354 -7.69 7.94 -11.91
N TYR A 355 -8.77 8.19 -12.65
CA TYR A 355 -9.90 8.97 -12.15
C TYR A 355 -11.13 8.10 -11.85
N VAL A 356 -11.56 8.11 -10.59
CA VAL A 356 -12.95 7.80 -10.22
C VAL A 356 -13.75 9.09 -10.32
N LYS A 357 -14.49 9.25 -11.42
CA LYS A 357 -15.30 10.45 -11.66
C LYS A 357 -16.77 10.15 -11.40
N ILE A 358 -17.33 10.72 -10.34
CA ILE A 358 -18.71 10.51 -9.93
C ILE A 358 -19.50 11.79 -10.22
N GLN A 359 -20.54 11.68 -11.07
CA GLN A 359 -21.27 12.83 -11.59
C GLN A 359 -22.79 12.70 -11.41
N ASN A 360 -23.41 13.77 -10.90
CA ASN A 360 -24.86 13.99 -10.95
C ASN A 360 -25.17 14.92 -12.14
N VAL A 361 -25.83 14.44 -13.21
CA VAL A 361 -25.95 15.19 -14.49
C VAL A 361 -27.40 15.26 -15.00
N SER A 362 -27.73 16.30 -15.79
CA SER A 362 -29.05 16.52 -16.40
C SER A 362 -29.11 16.24 -17.91
N LEU A 363 -30.32 16.33 -18.49
CA LEU A 363 -30.80 15.48 -19.59
C LEU A 363 -30.03 15.48 -20.92
N SER A 364 -29.62 16.62 -21.47
CA SER A 364 -29.47 16.74 -22.93
C SER A 364 -28.10 16.32 -23.50
N GLN A 365 -27.01 16.85 -22.96
CA GLN A 365 -25.67 16.66 -23.57
C GLN A 365 -25.08 15.27 -23.26
N LEU A 366 -25.24 14.79 -22.03
CA LEU A 366 -24.55 13.58 -21.59
C LEU A 366 -25.13 12.29 -22.19
N ALA A 367 -26.43 12.27 -22.48
CA ALA A 367 -27.05 11.18 -23.24
C ALA A 367 -26.47 11.07 -24.66
N THR A 368 -26.20 12.20 -25.33
CA THR A 368 -25.54 12.22 -26.64
C THR A 368 -24.10 11.69 -26.56
N VAL A 369 -23.34 12.06 -25.51
CA VAL A 369 -21.97 11.55 -25.31
C VAL A 369 -21.96 10.06 -24.99
N ILE A 370 -22.82 9.57 -24.08
CA ILE A 370 -22.93 8.13 -23.78
C ILE A 370 -23.33 7.36 -25.05
N ASN A 371 -24.31 7.83 -25.81
CA ASN A 371 -24.72 7.18 -27.06
C ASN A 371 -23.60 7.19 -28.12
N ALA A 372 -22.80 8.25 -28.20
CA ALA A 372 -21.65 8.30 -29.09
C ALA A 372 -20.54 7.33 -28.66
N LEU A 373 -20.26 7.25 -27.35
CA LEU A 373 -19.31 6.28 -26.78
C LEU A 373 -19.77 4.84 -26.99
N ALA A 374 -21.03 4.52 -26.67
CA ALA A 374 -21.61 3.19 -26.89
C ALA A 374 -21.55 2.76 -28.37
N LYS A 375 -21.87 3.66 -29.31
CA LYS A 375 -21.70 3.42 -30.75
C LYS A 375 -20.23 3.20 -31.15
N LYS A 376 -19.30 3.94 -30.55
CA LYS A 376 -17.85 3.79 -30.82
C LYS A 376 -17.31 2.46 -30.29
N VAL A 377 -17.66 2.08 -29.06
CA VAL A 377 -17.31 0.79 -28.44
C VAL A 377 -17.88 -0.36 -29.28
N CYS A 378 -19.17 -0.31 -29.62
CA CYS A 378 -19.81 -1.33 -30.47
C CYS A 378 -19.12 -1.48 -31.85
N LYS A 379 -18.69 -0.37 -32.46
CA LYS A 379 -17.93 -0.40 -33.71
C LYS A 379 -16.51 -0.97 -33.55
N GLN A 380 -15.84 -0.73 -32.41
CA GLN A 380 -14.54 -1.33 -32.10
C GLN A 380 -14.65 -2.82 -31.79
N GLN A 381 -15.67 -3.23 -31.03
CA GLN A 381 -16.00 -4.64 -30.78
C GLN A 381 -16.18 -5.38 -32.11
N HIS A 382 -17.01 -4.86 -33.00
CA HIS A 382 -17.29 -5.48 -34.30
C HIS A 382 -16.07 -5.53 -35.24
N LEU A 383 -15.08 -4.64 -35.05
CA LEU A 383 -13.79 -4.71 -35.74
C LEU A 383 -12.87 -5.78 -35.14
N ALA A 384 -12.84 -5.92 -33.80
CA ALA A 384 -12.09 -6.95 -33.10
C ALA A 384 -12.65 -8.37 -33.37
N ASP A 385 -13.97 -8.54 -33.31
CA ASP A 385 -14.66 -9.80 -33.62
C ASP A 385 -14.36 -10.23 -35.07
N LYS A 386 -14.33 -9.27 -36.00
CA LYS A 386 -14.02 -9.53 -37.41
C LYS A 386 -12.54 -9.88 -37.62
N HIS A 387 -11.63 -9.23 -36.89
CA HIS A 387 -10.21 -9.56 -36.92
C HIS A 387 -9.93 -10.95 -36.33
N ASN A 388 -10.59 -11.31 -35.22
CA ASN A 388 -10.51 -12.66 -34.64
C ASN A 388 -11.09 -13.72 -35.59
N ALA A 389 -12.22 -13.45 -36.25
CA ALA A 389 -12.78 -14.35 -37.26
C ALA A 389 -11.91 -14.46 -38.54
N GLU A 390 -11.11 -13.44 -38.86
CA GLU A 390 -10.10 -13.50 -39.92
C GLU A 390 -8.85 -14.29 -39.46
N LEU A 391 -8.44 -14.19 -38.19
CA LEU A 391 -7.37 -15.00 -37.60
C LEU A 391 -7.75 -16.48 -37.48
N GLU A 392 -8.97 -16.82 -37.06
CA GLU A 392 -9.47 -18.20 -37.03
C GLU A 392 -9.56 -18.82 -38.43
N ARG A 393 -9.81 -18.01 -39.48
CA ARG A 393 -9.75 -18.46 -40.89
C ARG A 393 -8.33 -18.55 -41.46
N ALA A 394 -7.38 -17.83 -40.86
CA ALA A 394 -5.98 -17.84 -41.26
C ALA A 394 -5.16 -18.92 -40.53
N ALA A 395 -5.70 -19.53 -39.48
CA ALA A 395 -5.11 -20.70 -38.83
C ALA A 395 -5.06 -21.88 -39.83
N PRO A 396 -3.88 -22.40 -40.20
CA PRO A 396 -3.81 -23.56 -41.05
C PRO A 396 -4.37 -24.77 -40.31
N LEU A 397 -5.22 -25.55 -40.99
CA LEU A 397 -5.71 -26.84 -40.53
C LEU A 397 -4.55 -27.86 -40.51
N THR A 398 -3.71 -27.81 -39.47
CA THR A 398 -2.83 -28.91 -39.09
C THR A 398 -3.68 -29.99 -38.44
N LEU A 399 -3.93 -31.06 -39.21
CA LEU A 399 -4.60 -32.29 -38.82
C LEU A 399 -3.54 -33.41 -38.76
#